data_AF-A0A538PBJ8-F1
#
_entry.id   AF-A0A538PBJ8-F1
#
_cell.length_a   1.000
_cell.length_b   1.000
_cell.length_c   1.000
_cell.angle_alpha   90.00
_cell.angle_beta   90.00
_cell.angle_gamma   90.00
#
_symmetry.space_group_name_H-M   'P 1'
#
loop_
_entity.id
_entity.type
_entity.pdbx_description
1 polymer ?
#
loop_
_entity_poly.entity_id
_entity_poly.type
_entity_poly.pdbx_seq_one_letter_code
_entity_poly.pdbx_strand_id
1 'polypeptide(L)'
;MSKEEFQRWFNSGSTLPLAVKGHTFSLGRDDIVKVDGGKFVYEEALQLVIMLNSRNPLSQLNASVLIWERNGVLRLIVLALAVIIVVAVIALVRR
;
A
#
# COMPACT_ATOMS: atom_id res chain seq x y z
N MET A 1 -1.75 -16.26 2.05
CA MET A 1 -0.39 -15.84 2.39
C MET A 1 -0.26 -15.79 3.90
N SER A 2 0.43 -16.75 4.50
CA SER A 2 0.75 -16.73 5.93
C SER A 2 2.03 -15.93 6.19
N LYS A 3 2.28 -15.60 7.46
CA LYS A 3 3.53 -14.95 7.90
C LYS A 3 4.76 -15.78 7.49
N GLU A 4 4.68 -17.10 7.68
CA GLU A 4 5.75 -18.05 7.42
C GLU A 4 6.04 -18.19 5.92
N GLU A 5 5.01 -18.09 5.07
CA GLU A 5 5.17 -18.04 3.61
C GLU A 5 5.92 -16.79 3.17
N PHE A 6 5.56 -15.63 3.73
CA PHE A 6 6.26 -14.37 3.44
C PHE A 6 7.72 -14.39 3.88
N GLN A 7 8.01 -14.89 5.08
CA GLN A 7 9.38 -15.01 5.58
C GLN A 7 10.23 -15.93 4.70
N ARG A 8 9.67 -17.07 4.26
CA ARG A 8 10.35 -17.97 3.31
C ARG A 8 10.61 -17.30 1.97
N TRP A 9 9.65 -16.55 1.44
CA TRP A 9 9.82 -15.78 0.21
C TRP A 9 10.89 -14.69 0.32
N PHE A 10 10.93 -13.99 1.47
CA PHE A 10 11.95 -12.97 1.71
C PHE A 10 13.34 -13.58 1.83
N ASN A 11 13.49 -14.63 2.64
CA ASN A 11 14.76 -15.31 2.87
C ASN A 11 15.28 -16.05 1.62
N SER A 12 14.41 -16.46 0.70
CA SER A 12 14.84 -17.11 -0.54
C SER A 12 15.45 -16.14 -1.54
N GLY A 13 15.36 -14.82 -1.31
CA GLY A 13 15.84 -13.84 -2.28
C GLY A 13 15.05 -13.88 -3.60
N SER A 14 13.79 -14.32 -3.56
CA SER A 14 12.96 -14.54 -4.75
C SER A 14 12.90 -13.29 -5.65
N THR A 15 13.29 -13.45 -6.93
CA THR A 15 13.12 -12.42 -7.96
C THR A 15 11.67 -12.23 -8.38
N LEU A 16 10.80 -13.19 -8.03
CA LEU A 16 9.38 -13.15 -8.34
C LEU A 16 8.62 -12.28 -7.33
N PRO A 17 7.85 -11.27 -7.80
CA PRO A 17 6.96 -10.49 -6.95
C PRO A 17 5.88 -11.36 -6.30
N LEU A 18 5.48 -10.97 -5.10
CA LEU A 18 4.48 -11.66 -4.30
C LEU A 18 3.21 -10.79 -4.21
N ALA A 19 2.08 -11.32 -4.68
CA ALA A 19 0.79 -10.64 -4.56
C ALA A 19 0.12 -10.98 -3.23
N VAL A 20 -0.23 -9.96 -2.44
CA VAL A 20 -0.93 -10.11 -1.15
C VAL A 20 -2.10 -9.13 -1.12
N LYS A 21 -3.33 -9.65 -1.15
CA LYS A 21 -4.57 -8.87 -0.96
C LYS A 21 -4.69 -7.64 -1.87
N GLY A 22 -4.25 -7.76 -3.13
CA GLY A 22 -4.28 -6.68 -4.12
C GLY A 22 -3.05 -5.79 -4.15
N HIS A 23 -2.09 -6.01 -3.26
CA HIS A 23 -0.81 -5.30 -3.22
C HIS A 23 0.33 -6.20 -3.71
N THR A 24 1.30 -5.62 -4.43
CA THR A 24 2.46 -6.33 -4.98
C THR A 24 3.71 -6.04 -4.15
N PHE A 25 4.30 -7.09 -3.60
CA PHE A 25 5.55 -7.06 -2.84
C PHE A 25 6.70 -7.53 -3.72
N SER A 26 7.81 -6.80 -3.71
CA SER A 26 9.02 -7.16 -4.46
C SER A 26 10.26 -6.89 -3.62
N LEU A 27 11.28 -7.72 -3.76
CA LEU A 27 12.52 -7.53 -3.02
C LEU A 27 13.32 -6.35 -3.58
N GLY A 28 13.81 -5.52 -2.68
CA GLY A 28 14.78 -4.46 -2.93
C GLY A 28 16.19 -4.91 -2.55
N ARG A 29 17.10 -3.94 -2.48
CA ARG A 29 18.44 -4.12 -1.88
C ARG A 29 18.37 -3.80 -0.39
N ASP A 30 19.31 -4.32 0.39
CA ASP A 30 19.54 -3.96 1.79
C ASP A 30 18.30 -4.14 2.69
N ASP A 31 17.70 -5.33 2.65
CA ASP A 31 16.51 -5.71 3.44
C ASP A 31 15.25 -4.85 3.22
N ILE A 32 15.23 -4.10 2.12
CA ILE A 32 14.06 -3.33 1.70
C ILE A 32 13.10 -4.22 0.91
N VAL A 33 11.82 -4.13 1.23
CA VAL A 33 10.72 -4.67 0.44
C VAL A 33 9.97 -3.50 -0.19
N LYS A 34 9.76 -3.58 -1.50
CA LYS A 34 8.93 -2.64 -2.24
C LYS A 34 7.49 -3.15 -2.29
N VAL A 35 6.55 -2.37 -1.74
CA VAL A 35 5.11 -2.67 -1.76
C VAL A 35 4.40 -1.64 -2.63
N ASP A 36 3.89 -2.06 -3.78
CA ASP A 36 3.32 -1.19 -4.82
C ASP A 36 4.26 -0.03 -5.23
N GLY A 37 5.57 -0.27 -5.17
CA GLY A 37 6.61 0.71 -5.46
C GLY A 37 7.15 1.48 -4.24
N GLY A 38 6.43 1.45 -3.11
CA GLY A 38 6.82 2.10 -1.86
C GLY A 38 7.84 1.28 -1.10
N LYS A 39 8.84 1.94 -0.51
CA LYS A 39 9.91 1.24 0.22
C LYS A 39 9.54 1.03 1.68
N PHE A 40 9.65 -0.20 2.12
CA PHE A 40 9.43 -0.65 3.49
C PHE A 40 10.63 -1.49 3.94
N VAL A 41 11.03 -1.39 5.19
CA VAL A 41 11.97 -2.38 5.76
C VAL A 41 11.23 -3.71 5.97
N TYR A 42 11.99 -4.80 6.11
CA TYR A 42 11.43 -6.13 6.30
C TYR A 42 10.36 -6.19 7.42
N GLU A 43 10.60 -5.56 8.57
CA GLU A 43 9.67 -5.57 9.71
C GLU A 43 8.35 -4.87 9.38
N GLU A 44 8.42 -3.72 8.70
CA GLU A 44 7.24 -2.97 8.24
C GLU A 44 6.45 -3.81 7.22
N ALA A 45 7.14 -4.44 6.28
CA ALA A 45 6.53 -5.28 5.25
C ALA A 45 5.87 -6.54 5.85
N LEU A 46 6.51 -7.16 6.84
CA LEU A 46 5.96 -8.28 7.60
C LEU A 46 4.69 -7.86 8.34
N GLN A 47 4.71 -6.69 8.99
CA GLN A 47 3.54 -6.15 9.67
C GLN A 47 2.39 -5.86 8.68
N LEU A 48 2.69 -5.30 7.51
CA LEU A 48 1.71 -5.11 6.44
C LEU A 48 1.05 -6.43 6.03
N VAL A 49 1.84 -7.50 5.83
CA VAL A 49 1.30 -8.82 5.48
C VAL A 49 0.37 -9.35 6.57
N ILE A 50 0.73 -9.19 7.84
CA ILE A 50 -0.11 -9.60 8.98
C ILE A 50 -1.42 -8.80 8.99
N MET A 51 -1.35 -7.48 8.81
CA MET A 51 -2.51 -6.60 8.83
C MET A 51 -3.45 -6.82 7.63
N LEU A 52 -2.91 -7.01 6.42
CA LEU A 52 -3.68 -7.32 5.21
C LEU A 52 -4.40 -8.68 5.29
N ASN A 53 -3.81 -9.66 5.98
CA ASN A 53 -4.43 -10.97 6.19
C ASN A 53 -5.26 -11.07 7.47
N SER A 54 -5.34 -9.99 8.26
CA SER A 54 -6.19 -9.94 9.46
C SER A 54 -7.66 -10.13 9.09
N ARG A 55 -8.44 -10.74 9.99
CA ARG A 55 -9.90 -10.83 9.84
C ARG A 55 -10.61 -9.50 10.12
N ASN A 56 -9.91 -8.54 10.75
CA ASN A 56 -10.47 -7.24 11.07
C ASN A 56 -10.37 -6.29 9.86
N PRO A 57 -11.51 -5.80 9.30
CA PRO A 57 -11.49 -4.90 8.16
C PRO A 57 -10.77 -3.57 8.45
N LEU A 58 -10.80 -3.07 9.69
CA LEU A 58 -10.07 -1.85 10.05
C LEU A 58 -8.55 -2.04 9.94
N SER A 59 -8.05 -3.22 10.30
CA SER A 59 -6.63 -3.55 10.16
C SER A 59 -6.21 -3.63 8.69
N GLN A 60 -7.06 -4.20 7.84
CA GLN A 60 -6.82 -4.27 6.40
C GLN A 60 -6.78 -2.86 5.78
N LEU A 61 -7.77 -2.01 6.11
CA LEU A 61 -7.82 -0.63 5.65
C LEU A 61 -6.60 0.16 6.13
N ASN A 62 -6.20 -0.01 7.39
CA ASN A 62 -5.03 0.69 7.92
C ASN A 62 -3.75 0.30 7.17
N ALA A 63 -3.58 -0.99 6.82
CA ALA A 63 -2.45 -1.43 6.02
C ALA A 63 -2.47 -0.83 4.60
N SER A 64 -3.63 -0.83 3.93
CA SER A 64 -3.76 -0.23 2.60
C SER A 64 -3.50 1.28 2.63
N VAL A 65 -3.97 2.00 3.65
CA VAL A 65 -3.71 3.43 3.83
C VAL A 65 -2.22 3.69 4.04
N LEU A 66 -1.53 2.89 4.86
CA LEU A 66 -0.09 3.02 5.09
C LEU A 66 0.71 2.81 3.79
N ILE A 67 0.30 1.83 2.97
CA ILE A 67 0.88 1.60 1.63
C ILE A 67 0.67 2.82 0.74
N TRP A 68 -0.55 3.37 0.70
CA TRP A 68 -0.90 4.52 -0.12
C TRP A 68 -0.18 5.80 0.29
N GLU A 69 0.02 6.02 1.58
CA GLU A 69 0.78 7.15 2.10
C GLU A 69 2.22 7.12 1.57
N ARG A 70 2.88 5.96 1.67
CA ARG A 70 4.27 5.79 1.20
C ARG A 70 4.40 5.95 -0.31
N ASN A 71 3.36 5.60 -1.06
CA ASN A 71 3.30 5.72 -2.52
C ASN A 71 2.85 7.10 -3.02
N GLY A 72 2.51 8.03 -2.12
CA GLY A 72 2.01 9.35 -2.49
C GLY A 72 0.58 9.34 -3.06
N VAL A 73 -0.10 8.20 -3.06
CA VAL A 73 -1.49 8.05 -3.55
C VAL A 73 -2.43 8.92 -2.72
N LEU A 74 -2.22 9.01 -1.41
CA LEU A 74 -3.03 9.87 -0.54
C LEU A 74 -3.00 11.34 -1.00
N ARG A 75 -1.83 11.84 -1.40
CA ARG A 75 -1.67 13.22 -1.89
C ARG A 75 -2.43 13.43 -3.19
N LEU A 76 -2.38 12.45 -4.10
CA LEU A 76 -3.12 12.49 -5.36
C LEU A 76 -4.63 12.51 -5.14
N ILE A 77 -5.14 11.71 -4.20
CA ILE A 77 -6.56 11.70 -3.83
C ILE A 77 -6.99 13.07 -3.30
N VAL A 78 -6.22 13.65 -2.38
CA VAL A 78 -6.50 14.98 -1.81
C VAL A 78 -6.53 16.06 -2.90
N LEU A 79 -5.55 16.06 -3.81
CA LEU A 79 -5.51 17.00 -4.93
C LEU A 79 -6.70 16.82 -5.88
N ALA A 80 -7.06 15.59 -6.21
CA ALA A 80 -8.22 15.29 -7.06
C ALA A 80 -9.52 15.80 -6.42
N LEU A 81 -9.71 15.57 -5.12
CA LEU A 81 -10.88 16.07 -4.39
C LEU A 81 -10.94 17.60 -4.38
N ALA A 82 -9.82 18.27 -4.17
CA ALA A 82 -9.76 19.74 -4.23
C ALA A 82 -10.20 20.26 -5.60
N VAL A 83 -9.73 19.65 -6.69
CA VAL A 83 -10.15 20.01 -8.06
C VAL A 83 -11.65 19.78 -8.27
N ILE A 84 -12.19 18.64 -7.82
CA ILE A 84 -13.62 18.32 -7.93
C ILE A 84 -14.47 19.39 -7.22
N ILE A 85 -14.07 19.81 -6.02
CA ILE A 85 -14.78 20.84 -5.26
C ILE A 85 -14.77 22.16 -6.03
N VAL A 86 -13.61 22.59 -6.55
CA VAL A 86 -13.50 23.82 -7.34
C VAL A 86 -14.41 23.78 -8.57
N VAL A 87 -14.41 22.66 -9.31
CA VAL A 87 -15.28 22.48 -10.48
C VAL A 87 -16.76 22.51 -10.08
N ALA A 88 -17.13 21.84 -8.99
CA ALA A 88 -18.51 21.84 -8.50
C ALA A 88 -18.99 23.24 -8.10
N VAL A 89 -18.14 24.02 -7.42
CA VAL A 89 -18.45 25.41 -7.04
C VAL A 89 -18.63 26.28 -8.29
N ILE A 90 -17.73 26.19 -9.27
CA ILE A 90 -17.85 26.95 -10.52
C ILE A 90 -19.13 26.57 -11.28
N ALA A 91 -19.45 25.27 -11.36
CA ALA A 91 -20.65 24.79 -12.01
C ALA A 91 -21.93 25.25 -11.32
N LEU A 92 -21.92 25.34 -9.98
CA LEU A 92 -23.05 25.83 -9.19
C LEU A 92 -23.23 27.35 -9.37
N VAL A 93 -22.14 28.13 -9.35
CA VAL A 93 -22.19 29.60 -9.46
C VAL A 93 -22.54 30.07 -10.87
N ARG A 94 -22.18 29.30 -11.91
CA ARG A 94 -22.52 29.60 -13.31
C ARG A 94 -23.93 29.20 -13.71
N ARG A 95 -24.70 28.57 -12.81
CA ARG A 95 -26.08 28.14 -13.03
C ARG A 95 -27.04 29.12 -12.37
#